data_AF-A0A2V1BEL1-F1
#
_entry.id   AF-A0A2V1BEL1-F1
#
_cell.length_a   1.000
_cell.length_b   1.000
_cell.length_c   1.000
_cell.angle_alpha   90.00
_cell.angle_beta   90.00
_cell.angle_gamma   90.00
#
_symmetry.space_group_name_H-M   'P 1'
#
loop_
_entity.id
_entity.type
_entity.pdbx_description
1 polymer ?
#
loop_
_entity_poly.entity_id
_entity_poly.type
_entity_poly.pdbx_seq_one_letter_code
_entity_poly.pdbx_strand_id
1 'polypeptide(L)'
;PDLIYPAERDPVSVGLCKLATQLERLDLRAIVTEDLFPATGAAEDQQWLSMQRLRIEFHPLRPDGMWYFVSPRGEDPLHIDSGGGSEDDREGGFHISETIDYPREHDIPADKEIDEEFDEFPNGDSELDYLPHIFRTEPHRERIKPLLARFAAAMTSMPRLKDAEIFAHVWWTPSESREEEYTSDAPYDKDSVHKWGVRYLTGRSDGDDGDGKTTTPVVQWQVGDWRPSTGVMELFEALGTQEWLDFEFTEGR
;
A
#
# COMPACT_ATOMS: atom_id res chain seq x y z
N PRO A 1 -12.35 -8.00 -1.60
CA PRO A 1 -13.12 -8.56 -0.46
C PRO A 1 -12.66 -7.87 0.83
N ASP A 2 -13.56 -7.69 1.79
CA ASP A 2 -13.22 -7.30 3.15
C ASP A 2 -12.75 -8.56 3.91
N LEU A 3 -11.44 -8.63 4.15
CA LEU A 3 -10.76 -9.71 4.84
C LEU A 3 -10.61 -9.46 6.35
N ILE A 4 -11.03 -8.28 6.82
CA ILE A 4 -10.93 -7.90 8.23
C ILE A 4 -12.24 -8.22 8.93
N TYR A 5 -13.39 -8.05 8.26
CA TYR A 5 -14.70 -8.33 8.85
C TYR A 5 -14.77 -9.74 9.49
N PRO A 6 -15.28 -9.87 10.73
CA PRO A 6 -15.91 -8.85 11.58
C PRO A 6 -14.94 -8.15 12.56
N ALA A 7 -13.63 -8.31 12.42
CA ALA A 7 -12.65 -7.64 13.27
C ALA A 7 -12.59 -6.13 13.00
N GLU A 8 -12.17 -5.36 13.99
CA GLU A 8 -11.95 -3.91 13.84
C GLU A 8 -10.57 -3.57 13.26
N ARG A 9 -9.61 -4.50 13.36
CA ARG A 9 -8.22 -4.31 12.98
C ARG A 9 -7.71 -5.52 12.25
N ASP A 10 -6.81 -5.30 11.31
CA ASP A 10 -6.16 -6.38 10.58
C ASP A 10 -5.35 -7.28 11.52
N PRO A 11 -5.74 -8.56 11.70
CA PRO A 11 -5.03 -9.47 12.60
C PRO A 11 -3.59 -9.74 12.17
N VAL A 12 -3.29 -9.67 10.87
CA VAL A 12 -1.93 -9.87 10.35
C VAL A 12 -1.04 -8.71 10.77
N SER A 13 -1.46 -7.47 10.52
CA SER A 13 -0.75 -6.27 10.95
C SER A 13 -0.55 -6.23 12.47
N VAL A 14 -1.58 -6.53 13.27
CA VAL A 14 -1.48 -6.59 14.75
C VAL A 14 -0.50 -7.67 15.21
N GLY A 15 -0.50 -8.84 14.57
CA GLY A 15 0.43 -9.93 14.87
C GLY A 15 1.88 -9.56 14.57
N LEU A 16 2.12 -8.96 13.41
CA LEU A 16 3.43 -8.48 12.98
C LEU A 16 3.95 -7.36 13.88
N CYS A 17 3.08 -6.46 14.33
CA CYS A 17 3.41 -5.40 15.27
C CYS A 17 4.02 -5.96 16.57
N LYS A 18 3.41 -7.02 17.12
CA LYS A 18 3.91 -7.72 18.31
C LYS A 18 5.22 -8.44 18.04
N LEU A 19 5.34 -9.13 16.91
CA LEU A 19 6.55 -9.86 16.53
C LEU A 19 7.76 -8.90 16.41
N ALA A 20 7.54 -7.74 15.82
CA ALA A 20 8.58 -6.74 15.55
C ALA A 20 9.22 -6.15 16.81
N THR A 21 8.60 -6.28 17.99
CA THR A 21 9.19 -5.87 19.28
C THR A 21 10.52 -6.56 19.58
N GLN A 22 10.72 -7.77 19.05
CA GLN A 22 11.94 -8.57 19.26
C GLN A 22 12.94 -8.48 18.10
N LEU A 23 12.63 -7.71 17.06
CA LEU A 23 13.44 -7.67 15.84
C LEU A 23 14.39 -6.48 15.83
N GLU A 24 15.61 -6.71 15.32
CA GLU A 24 16.51 -5.62 14.96
C GLU A 24 16.35 -5.20 13.49
N ARG A 25 15.78 -6.09 12.66
CA ARG A 25 15.57 -5.87 11.23
C ARG A 25 14.24 -6.47 10.81
N LEU A 26 13.45 -5.70 10.08
CA LEU A 26 12.21 -6.14 9.46
C LEU A 26 12.23 -5.73 7.99
N ASP A 27 12.16 -6.72 7.10
CA ASP A 27 11.97 -6.55 5.66
C ASP A 27 10.70 -7.31 5.28
N LEU A 28 9.64 -6.57 4.94
CA LEU A 28 8.28 -7.06 4.83
C LEU A 28 7.70 -6.68 3.48
N ARG A 29 7.12 -7.64 2.78
CA ARG A 29 6.23 -7.41 1.64
C ARG A 29 4.86 -8.02 1.94
N ALA A 30 3.84 -7.20 2.17
CA ALA A 30 2.54 -7.68 2.62
C ALA A 30 1.41 -6.66 2.38
N ILE A 31 0.17 -7.15 2.45
CA ILE A 31 -1.03 -6.34 2.63
C ILE A 31 -1.08 -5.95 4.11
N VAL A 32 -0.96 -4.67 4.44
CA VAL A 32 -0.85 -4.19 5.83
C VAL A 32 -1.67 -2.93 6.05
N THR A 33 -2.02 -2.65 7.30
CA THR A 33 -2.64 -1.40 7.76
C THR A 33 -1.69 -0.62 8.67
N GLU A 34 -2.11 0.55 9.12
CA GLU A 34 -1.45 1.33 10.16
C GLU A 34 -1.26 0.56 11.48
N ASP A 35 -2.04 -0.49 11.73
CA ASP A 35 -1.94 -1.35 12.92
C ASP A 35 -0.64 -2.16 12.97
N LEU A 36 0.12 -2.18 11.87
CA LEU A 36 1.46 -2.75 11.82
C LEU A 36 2.40 -2.07 12.81
N PHE A 37 2.15 -0.80 13.14
CA PHE A 37 3.04 0.01 13.97
C PHE A 37 2.56 0.14 15.42
N PRO A 38 3.49 0.29 16.38
CA PRO A 38 3.14 0.51 17.78
C PRO A 38 2.24 1.73 17.96
N ALA A 39 1.35 1.67 18.94
CA ALA A 39 0.53 2.83 19.26
C ALA A 39 1.36 3.97 19.87
N THR A 40 0.99 5.21 19.57
CA THR A 40 1.58 6.39 20.23
C THR A 40 1.36 6.27 21.74
N GLY A 41 2.44 6.24 22.52
CA GLY A 41 2.38 6.04 23.97
C GLY A 41 2.10 4.60 24.41
N ALA A 42 2.23 3.61 23.52
CA ALA A 42 2.21 2.20 23.92
C ALA A 42 3.34 1.89 24.91
N ALA A 43 3.13 0.89 25.77
CA ALA A 43 4.09 0.48 26.78
C ALA A 43 5.43 0.07 26.17
N GLU A 44 6.52 0.16 26.93
CA GLU A 44 7.89 -0.11 26.42
C GLU A 44 8.04 -1.51 25.82
N ASP A 45 7.33 -2.52 26.34
CA ASP A 45 7.31 -3.90 25.85
C ASP A 45 6.57 -4.06 24.51
N GLN A 46 5.85 -3.03 24.07
CA GLN A 46 5.17 -2.95 22.78
C GLN A 46 5.91 -2.06 21.78
N GLN A 47 6.96 -1.35 22.20
CA GLN A 47 7.77 -0.51 21.34
C GLN A 47 8.86 -1.31 20.63
N TRP A 48 9.28 -0.86 19.46
CA TRP A 48 10.33 -1.51 18.67
C TRP A 48 11.73 -0.99 19.03
N LEU A 49 12.08 -1.07 20.32
CA LEU A 49 13.29 -0.44 20.88
C LEU A 49 14.60 -0.97 20.27
N SER A 50 14.58 -2.21 19.79
CA SER A 50 15.74 -2.89 19.19
C SER A 50 15.87 -2.64 17.68
N MET A 51 14.87 -2.05 17.04
CA MET A 51 14.81 -1.91 15.58
C MET A 51 15.93 -1.02 15.07
N GLN A 52 16.69 -1.53 14.08
CA GLN A 52 17.77 -0.83 13.41
C GLN A 52 17.47 -0.59 11.93
N ARG A 53 16.77 -1.51 11.27
CA ARG A 53 16.40 -1.39 9.86
C ARG A 53 14.96 -1.85 9.63
N LEU A 54 14.19 -1.00 8.99
CA LEU A 54 12.80 -1.27 8.67
C LEU A 54 12.56 -1.06 7.18
N ARG A 55 12.06 -2.06 6.47
CA ARG A 55 11.70 -1.96 5.06
C ARG A 55 10.34 -2.60 4.86
N ILE A 56 9.38 -1.82 4.39
CA ILE A 56 8.00 -2.25 4.20
C ILE A 56 7.59 -1.93 2.77
N GLU A 57 7.47 -2.98 1.97
CA GLU A 57 6.77 -2.94 0.69
C GLU A 57 5.30 -3.29 0.94
N PHE A 58 4.44 -2.28 1.10
CA PHE A 58 3.02 -2.52 1.29
C PHE A 58 2.34 -2.74 -0.07
N HIS A 59 1.38 -3.66 -0.09
CA HIS A 59 0.54 -3.83 -1.28
C HIS A 59 -0.45 -2.65 -1.40
N PRO A 60 -0.69 -2.11 -2.60
CA PRO A 60 -1.69 -1.04 -2.81
C PRO A 60 -3.13 -1.39 -2.38
N LEU A 61 -3.45 -2.68 -2.32
CA LEU A 61 -4.72 -3.20 -1.78
C LEU A 61 -4.68 -3.19 -0.25
N ARG A 62 -5.79 -2.81 0.38
CA ARG A 62 -6.00 -2.87 1.83
C ARG A 62 -6.78 -4.14 2.22
N PRO A 63 -6.61 -4.65 3.44
CA PRO A 63 -7.33 -5.86 3.84
C PRO A 63 -8.84 -5.62 4.02
N ASP A 64 -9.30 -4.38 4.20
CA ASP A 64 -10.73 -4.00 4.15
C ASP A 64 -11.32 -4.05 2.74
N GLY A 65 -10.52 -4.44 1.73
CA GLY A 65 -10.90 -4.55 0.33
C GLY A 65 -10.87 -3.24 -0.45
N MET A 66 -10.48 -2.13 0.18
CA MET A 66 -10.26 -0.84 -0.49
C MET A 66 -8.83 -0.74 -1.04
N TRP A 67 -8.55 0.34 -1.77
CA TRP A 67 -7.21 0.62 -2.29
C TRP A 67 -6.62 1.88 -1.66
N TYR A 68 -5.32 1.84 -1.35
CA TYR A 68 -4.55 3.01 -0.93
C TYR A 68 -4.39 4.05 -2.05
N PHE A 69 -4.49 3.61 -3.29
CA PHE A 69 -4.38 4.44 -4.49
C PHE A 69 -5.69 4.39 -5.29
N VAL A 70 -5.99 5.46 -6.00
CA VAL A 70 -7.13 5.61 -6.90
C VAL A 70 -6.64 5.92 -8.31
N SER A 71 -7.57 5.98 -9.26
CA SER A 71 -7.27 6.29 -10.66
C SER A 71 -6.67 7.71 -10.80
N PRO A 72 -5.97 8.03 -11.91
CA PRO A 72 -5.24 9.29 -12.06
C PRO A 72 -6.10 10.56 -11.94
N ARG A 73 -7.38 10.47 -12.29
CA ARG A 73 -8.35 11.57 -12.17
C ARG A 73 -9.04 11.64 -10.79
N GLY A 74 -8.57 10.85 -9.82
CA GLY A 74 -9.19 10.70 -8.50
C GLY A 74 -10.40 9.76 -8.49
N GLU A 75 -10.62 9.01 -9.56
CA GLU A 75 -11.78 8.12 -9.69
C GLU A 75 -11.58 6.89 -8.79
N ASP A 76 -12.53 6.68 -7.88
CA ASP A 76 -12.53 5.55 -6.98
C ASP A 76 -13.72 4.64 -7.30
N PRO A 77 -13.49 3.48 -7.94
CA PRO A 77 -14.57 2.57 -8.33
C PRO A 77 -15.31 1.96 -7.14
N LEU A 78 -14.78 2.10 -5.92
CA LEU A 78 -15.41 1.64 -4.68
C LEU A 78 -16.04 2.80 -3.87
N HIS A 79 -16.11 4.02 -4.44
CA HIS A 79 -16.78 5.17 -3.83
C HIS A 79 -18.19 5.36 -4.42
N ILE A 80 -19.14 5.64 -3.52
CA ILE A 80 -20.60 5.71 -3.74
C ILE A 80 -21.03 6.73 -4.82
N ASP A 81 -20.16 7.68 -5.17
CA ASP A 81 -20.49 8.78 -6.09
C ASP A 81 -20.48 8.39 -7.59
N SER A 82 -20.17 7.13 -7.91
CA SER A 82 -20.12 6.62 -9.29
C SER A 82 -21.51 6.34 -9.87
N GLY A 83 -22.46 7.28 -9.78
CA GLY A 83 -23.59 7.53 -10.70
C GLY A 83 -24.51 6.39 -11.18
N GLY A 84 -24.35 5.17 -10.69
CA GLY A 84 -25.03 3.97 -11.14
C GLY A 84 -25.21 3.04 -9.95
N GLY A 85 -26.16 3.41 -9.08
CA GLY A 85 -26.50 2.61 -7.90
C GLY A 85 -26.92 1.21 -8.31
N SER A 86 -26.02 0.24 -8.11
CA SER A 86 -26.44 -1.09 -7.68
C SER A 86 -26.82 -0.99 -6.20
N GLU A 87 -27.71 -1.84 -5.72
CA GLU A 87 -28.27 -1.82 -4.35
C GLU A 87 -27.23 -2.01 -3.22
N ASP A 88 -25.94 -2.10 -3.56
CA ASP A 88 -24.81 -2.14 -2.64
C ASP A 88 -24.12 -0.77 -2.58
N ASP A 89 -24.79 0.20 -1.94
CA ASP A 89 -24.22 1.47 -1.47
C ASP A 89 -23.19 1.22 -0.33
N ARG A 90 -22.13 0.44 -0.60
CA ARG A 90 -21.17 0.00 0.42
C ARG A 90 -19.93 0.90 0.44
N GLU A 91 -19.64 1.43 1.61
CA GLU A 91 -18.31 1.95 1.96
C GLU A 91 -17.43 0.75 2.36
N GLY A 92 -16.53 0.30 1.49
CA GLY A 92 -15.63 -0.81 1.81
C GLY A 92 -15.58 -1.92 0.75
N GLY A 93 -14.73 -2.92 1.00
CA GLY A 93 -14.72 -4.15 0.23
C GLY A 93 -15.98 -4.98 0.43
N PHE A 94 -16.22 -5.90 -0.51
CA PHE A 94 -17.31 -6.86 -0.41
C PHE A 94 -17.12 -7.81 0.79
N HIS A 95 -18.11 -7.86 1.69
CA HIS A 95 -18.14 -8.80 2.82
C HIS A 95 -18.32 -10.23 2.33
N ILE A 96 -17.40 -11.13 2.72
CA ILE A 96 -17.49 -12.54 2.40
C ILE A 96 -18.47 -13.23 3.37
N SER A 97 -19.56 -13.77 2.84
CA SER A 97 -20.49 -14.66 3.52
C SER A 97 -20.03 -16.12 3.40
N GLU A 98 -19.95 -16.83 4.53
CA GLU A 98 -19.67 -18.27 4.57
C GLU A 98 -20.66 -19.11 3.76
N THR A 99 -21.89 -18.62 3.56
CA THR A 99 -22.98 -19.36 2.95
C THR A 99 -23.21 -19.06 1.47
N ILE A 100 -22.66 -17.95 0.98
CA ILE A 100 -22.92 -17.45 -0.37
C ILE A 100 -21.64 -17.44 -1.22
N ASP A 101 -20.51 -17.06 -0.64
CA ASP A 101 -19.31 -16.70 -1.41
C ASP A 101 -18.23 -17.77 -1.43
N TYR A 102 -18.33 -18.77 -0.56
CA TYR A 102 -17.47 -19.95 -0.63
C TYR A 102 -18.09 -21.01 -1.56
N PRO A 103 -17.24 -21.76 -2.29
CA PRO A 103 -17.71 -22.86 -3.13
C PRO A 103 -18.57 -23.82 -2.31
N ARG A 104 -19.67 -24.26 -2.91
CA ARG A 104 -20.57 -25.23 -2.30
C ARG A 104 -19.87 -26.58 -2.24
N GLU A 105 -20.26 -27.43 -1.28
CA GLU A 105 -19.73 -28.79 -1.20
C GLU A 105 -20.15 -29.70 -2.38
N HIS A 106 -21.08 -29.24 -3.23
CA HIS A 106 -21.60 -29.99 -4.35
C HIS A 106 -21.86 -29.07 -5.55
N ASP A 107 -21.67 -29.63 -6.74
CA ASP A 107 -21.90 -28.93 -8.00
C ASP A 107 -23.40 -28.70 -8.23
N ILE A 108 -23.73 -27.56 -8.79
CA ILE A 108 -25.05 -27.20 -9.31
C ILE A 108 -25.04 -27.15 -10.84
N PRO A 109 -26.21 -27.17 -11.50
CA PRO A 109 -26.27 -27.12 -12.97
C PRO A 109 -25.52 -25.93 -13.59
N ALA A 110 -25.40 -24.79 -12.89
CA ALA A 110 -24.63 -23.65 -13.35
C ALA A 110 -23.10 -23.90 -13.35
N ASP A 111 -22.59 -24.73 -12.43
CA ASP A 111 -21.17 -25.10 -12.41
C ASP A 111 -20.81 -25.88 -13.68
N LYS A 112 -21.74 -26.69 -14.19
CA LYS A 112 -21.58 -27.40 -15.47
C LYS A 112 -21.52 -26.45 -16.68
N GLU A 113 -22.19 -25.30 -16.63
CA GLU A 113 -22.08 -24.28 -17.69
C GLU A 113 -20.70 -23.61 -17.67
N ILE A 114 -20.18 -23.33 -16.47
CA ILE A 114 -18.81 -22.79 -16.28
C ILE A 114 -17.75 -23.83 -16.70
N ASP A 115 -17.94 -25.10 -16.36
CA ASP A 115 -17.06 -26.19 -16.79
C ASP A 115 -17.07 -26.34 -18.31
N GLU A 116 -18.25 -26.24 -18.95
CA GLU A 116 -18.39 -26.27 -20.41
C GLU A 116 -17.68 -25.07 -21.08
N GLU A 117 -17.80 -23.88 -20.50
CA GLU A 117 -17.07 -22.68 -20.94
C GLU A 117 -15.56 -22.86 -20.80
N PHE A 118 -15.09 -23.42 -19.69
CA PHE A 118 -13.67 -23.71 -19.46
C PHE A 118 -13.14 -24.81 -20.38
N ASP A 119 -13.95 -25.82 -20.71
CA ASP A 119 -13.59 -26.87 -21.68
C ASP A 119 -13.55 -26.33 -23.12
N GLU A 120 -14.46 -25.42 -23.48
CA GLU A 120 -14.48 -24.74 -24.78
C GLU A 120 -13.31 -23.75 -24.92
N PHE A 121 -12.96 -23.09 -23.81
CA PHE A 121 -11.90 -22.10 -23.71
C PHE A 121 -10.92 -22.42 -22.57
N PRO A 122 -10.10 -23.48 -22.69
CA PRO A 122 -9.20 -23.94 -21.62
C PRO A 122 -8.07 -22.95 -21.30
N ASN A 123 -7.87 -21.97 -22.17
CA ASN A 123 -6.97 -20.83 -21.99
C ASN A 123 -7.75 -19.50 -22.01
N GLY A 124 -9.02 -19.52 -21.60
CA GLY A 124 -9.91 -18.37 -21.62
C GLY A 124 -10.36 -17.96 -23.02
N ASP A 125 -11.47 -17.24 -23.05
CA ASP A 125 -11.88 -16.38 -24.16
C ASP A 125 -10.71 -15.43 -24.48
N SER A 126 -10.48 -15.20 -25.77
CA SER A 126 -9.29 -14.55 -26.31
C SER A 126 -9.06 -13.11 -25.80
N GLU A 127 -7.84 -12.88 -25.32
CA GLU A 127 -7.08 -11.62 -25.29
C GLU A 127 -7.35 -10.55 -24.21
N LEU A 128 -8.42 -10.56 -23.40
CA LEU A 128 -8.68 -9.41 -22.50
C LEU A 128 -9.00 -9.71 -21.02
N ASP A 129 -9.21 -10.96 -20.62
CA ASP A 129 -9.60 -11.28 -19.23
C ASP A 129 -8.41 -11.55 -18.28
N TYR A 130 -7.18 -11.57 -18.79
CA TYR A 130 -6.01 -12.01 -18.02
C TYR A 130 -5.29 -10.92 -17.24
N LEU A 131 -5.35 -9.67 -17.69
CA LEU A 131 -4.56 -8.62 -17.06
C LEU A 131 -5.45 -7.86 -16.07
N PRO A 132 -5.15 -7.95 -14.76
CA PRO A 132 -5.88 -7.16 -13.79
C PRO A 132 -5.74 -5.67 -14.16
N HIS A 133 -6.87 -4.95 -14.14
CA HIS A 133 -6.88 -3.49 -14.28
C HIS A 133 -6.14 -2.84 -13.09
N ILE A 134 -4.82 -2.69 -13.21
CA ILE A 134 -3.95 -2.09 -12.20
C ILE A 134 -3.49 -0.73 -12.74
N PHE A 135 -4.36 0.26 -12.62
CA PHE A 135 -4.16 1.63 -13.14
C PHE A 135 -4.31 2.70 -12.03
N ARG A 136 -4.32 2.27 -10.76
CA ARG A 136 -4.50 3.15 -9.60
C ARG A 136 -3.15 3.72 -9.20
N THR A 137 -2.88 4.95 -9.62
CA THR A 137 -1.59 5.61 -9.41
C THR A 137 -1.59 6.74 -8.39
N GLU A 138 -2.77 7.29 -8.07
CA GLU A 138 -2.87 8.47 -7.23
C GLU A 138 -3.17 8.10 -5.77
N PRO A 139 -2.37 8.53 -4.79
CA PRO A 139 -2.59 8.18 -3.39
C PRO A 139 -3.89 8.78 -2.86
N HIS A 140 -4.78 7.94 -2.34
CA HIS A 140 -6.00 8.37 -1.68
C HIS A 140 -5.68 8.96 -0.30
N ARG A 141 -5.84 10.28 -0.17
CA ARG A 141 -5.39 11.07 1.00
C ARG A 141 -5.82 10.47 2.33
N GLU A 142 -7.12 10.16 2.50
CA GLU A 142 -7.64 9.67 3.77
C GLU A 142 -7.22 8.23 4.12
N ARG A 143 -6.76 7.44 3.14
CA ARG A 143 -6.34 6.05 3.37
C ARG A 143 -4.84 5.94 3.61
N ILE A 144 -4.05 6.71 2.86
CA ILE A 144 -2.58 6.75 3.01
C ILE A 144 -2.16 7.51 4.28
N LYS A 145 -2.88 8.57 4.66
CA LYS A 145 -2.53 9.43 5.79
C LYS A 145 -2.37 8.67 7.12
N PRO A 146 -3.31 7.81 7.56
CA PRO A 146 -3.14 7.03 8.80
C PRO A 146 -1.89 6.16 8.80
N LEU A 147 -1.61 5.49 7.67
CA LEU A 147 -0.44 4.62 7.50
C LEU A 147 0.86 5.41 7.68
N LEU A 148 1.01 6.53 6.96
CA LEU A 148 2.21 7.38 7.05
C LEU A 148 2.36 8.04 8.42
N ALA A 149 1.26 8.53 9.01
CA ALA A 149 1.28 9.13 10.34
C ALA A 149 1.77 8.13 11.39
N ARG A 150 1.31 6.88 11.31
CA ARG A 150 1.69 5.84 12.27
C ARG A 150 3.12 5.36 12.06
N PHE A 151 3.57 5.25 10.82
CA PHE A 151 4.97 4.99 10.48
C PHE A 151 5.90 6.06 11.07
N ALA A 152 5.59 7.35 10.84
CA ALA A 152 6.37 8.46 11.38
C ALA A 152 6.41 8.46 12.91
N ALA A 153 5.24 8.31 13.55
CA ALA A 153 5.13 8.25 15.00
C ALA A 153 5.95 7.10 15.60
N ALA A 154 5.92 5.92 14.99
CA ALA A 154 6.69 4.77 15.47
C ALA A 154 8.20 5.02 15.39
N MET A 155 8.71 5.69 14.35
CA MET A 155 10.14 5.96 14.24
C MET A 155 10.68 6.82 15.39
N THR A 156 9.84 7.72 15.96
CA THR A 156 10.25 8.54 17.12
C THR A 156 10.55 7.72 18.37
N SER A 157 10.00 6.50 18.48
CA SER A 157 10.22 5.59 19.61
C SER A 157 11.23 4.48 19.31
N MET A 158 11.97 4.56 18.19
CA MET A 158 13.00 3.58 17.79
C MET A 158 14.41 4.18 17.91
N PRO A 159 15.04 4.18 19.11
CA PRO A 159 16.31 4.88 19.35
C PRO A 159 17.52 4.29 18.60
N ARG A 160 17.42 3.05 18.10
CA ARG A 160 18.51 2.37 17.37
C ARG A 160 18.32 2.41 15.85
N LEU A 161 17.27 3.07 15.36
CA LEU A 161 16.89 3.06 13.95
C LEU A 161 17.94 3.80 13.11
N LYS A 162 18.43 3.12 12.07
CA LYS A 162 19.42 3.68 11.13
C LYS A 162 18.82 4.01 9.77
N ASP A 163 17.88 3.18 9.33
CA ASP A 163 17.23 3.24 8.02
C ASP A 163 15.81 2.70 8.17
N ALA A 164 14.84 3.44 7.64
CA ALA A 164 13.45 2.99 7.57
C ALA A 164 12.82 3.38 6.26
N GLU A 165 12.09 2.47 5.63
CA GLU A 165 11.46 2.70 4.35
C GLU A 165 10.06 2.08 4.32
N ILE A 166 9.07 2.86 3.86
CA ILE A 166 7.74 2.35 3.52
C ILE A 166 7.40 2.79 2.10
N PHE A 167 7.03 1.84 1.26
CA PHE A 167 6.77 2.09 -0.15
C PHE A 167 5.82 1.07 -0.75
N ALA A 168 5.24 1.42 -1.89
CA ALA A 168 4.53 0.53 -2.77
C ALA A 168 5.08 0.69 -4.19
N HIS A 169 5.00 -0.38 -4.97
CA HIS A 169 5.10 -0.25 -6.41
C HIS A 169 3.73 0.13 -6.96
N VAL A 170 3.71 1.02 -7.94
CA VAL A 170 2.51 1.58 -8.54
C VAL A 170 2.61 1.40 -10.06
N TRP A 171 1.54 0.89 -10.66
CA TRP A 171 1.47 0.53 -12.07
C TRP A 171 0.44 1.37 -12.81
N TRP A 172 0.78 1.76 -14.04
CA TRP A 172 -0.16 2.24 -15.03
C TRP A 172 -0.38 1.16 -16.10
N THR A 173 -1.21 0.18 -15.77
CA THR A 173 -1.66 -0.89 -16.68
C THR A 173 -3.20 -0.86 -16.76
N PRO A 174 -3.78 0.11 -17.47
CA PRO A 174 -5.22 0.13 -17.75
C PRO A 174 -5.59 -0.97 -18.77
N SER A 175 -6.89 -1.33 -18.83
CA SER A 175 -7.41 -2.06 -20.00
C SER A 175 -7.40 -1.19 -21.24
N GLU A 176 -7.61 -1.79 -22.40
CA GLU A 176 -7.80 -1.06 -23.65
C GLU A 176 -8.93 -0.02 -23.56
N SER A 177 -10.08 -0.41 -23.01
CA SER A 177 -11.22 0.51 -22.84
C SER A 177 -10.89 1.71 -21.94
N ARG A 178 -10.11 1.50 -20.88
CA ARG A 178 -9.66 2.60 -20.01
C ARG A 178 -8.52 3.38 -20.64
N GLU A 179 -7.62 2.75 -21.37
CA GLU A 179 -6.52 3.41 -22.07
C GLU A 179 -7.06 4.44 -23.08
N GLU A 180 -8.12 4.09 -23.81
CA GLU A 180 -8.82 5.00 -24.73
C GLU A 180 -9.32 6.28 -24.03
N GLU A 181 -9.82 6.16 -22.79
CA GLU A 181 -10.25 7.32 -21.99
C GLU A 181 -9.11 8.28 -21.65
N TYR A 182 -7.85 7.82 -21.68
CA TYR A 182 -6.64 8.54 -21.29
C TYR A 182 -5.69 8.87 -22.47
N THR A 183 -6.16 8.72 -23.72
CA THR A 183 -5.33 8.83 -24.94
C THR A 183 -4.47 10.10 -25.04
N SER A 184 -4.86 11.21 -24.39
CA SER A 184 -4.11 12.49 -24.43
C SER A 184 -3.45 12.89 -23.11
N ASP A 185 -3.76 12.19 -22.02
CA ASP A 185 -3.45 12.59 -20.64
C ASP A 185 -3.09 11.38 -19.75
N ALA A 186 -2.58 10.31 -20.37
CA ALA A 186 -2.01 9.19 -19.64
C ALA A 186 -0.94 9.70 -18.66
N PRO A 187 -1.02 9.33 -17.36
CA PRO A 187 -0.10 9.84 -16.36
C PRO A 187 1.33 9.34 -16.59
N TYR A 188 1.47 8.14 -17.14
CA TYR A 188 2.74 7.46 -17.40
C TYR A 188 2.63 6.56 -18.64
N ASP A 189 3.77 6.05 -19.10
CA ASP A 189 3.81 5.05 -20.17
C ASP A 189 3.08 3.76 -19.74
N LYS A 190 2.45 3.08 -20.69
CA LYS A 190 1.82 1.77 -20.46
C LYS A 190 2.86 0.78 -19.94
N ASP A 191 2.49 0.01 -18.93
CA ASP A 191 3.35 -0.97 -18.25
C ASP A 191 4.53 -0.37 -17.48
N SER A 192 4.53 0.95 -17.28
CA SER A 192 5.49 1.59 -16.39
C SER A 192 5.16 1.30 -14.93
N VAL A 193 6.22 0.98 -14.19
CA VAL A 193 6.17 0.74 -12.75
C VAL A 193 7.07 1.74 -12.09
N HIS A 194 6.57 2.42 -11.07
CA HIS A 194 7.41 3.25 -10.23
C HIS A 194 7.21 2.93 -8.76
N LYS A 195 8.23 3.26 -7.99
CA LYS A 195 8.17 3.20 -6.54
C LYS A 195 7.58 4.50 -6.01
N TRP A 196 6.55 4.36 -5.17
CA TRP A 196 5.94 5.44 -4.42
C TRP A 196 6.19 5.21 -2.93
N GLY A 197 6.78 6.17 -2.22
CA GLY A 197 7.02 5.99 -0.79
C GLY A 197 7.93 7.02 -0.13
N VAL A 198 8.33 6.71 1.10
CA VAL A 198 9.18 7.56 1.94
C VAL A 198 10.24 6.72 2.64
N ARG A 199 11.44 7.29 2.75
CA ARG A 199 12.59 6.68 3.41
C ARG A 199 13.24 7.64 4.41
N TYR A 200 13.49 7.17 5.62
CA TYR A 200 14.25 7.85 6.65
C TYR A 200 15.67 7.28 6.73
N LEU A 201 16.66 8.17 6.81
CA LEU A 201 18.06 7.86 7.03
C LEU A 201 18.56 8.67 8.23
N THR A 202 19.10 7.99 9.25
CA THR A 202 19.59 8.66 10.49
C THR A 202 20.83 9.55 10.25
N GLY A 203 21.41 9.51 9.05
CA GLY A 203 22.69 10.14 8.73
C GLY A 203 23.87 9.25 9.13
N ARG A 204 24.97 9.28 8.37
CA ARG A 204 26.18 8.51 8.67
C ARG A 204 26.94 9.19 9.81
N SER A 205 27.12 8.47 10.91
CA SER A 205 28.18 8.72 11.89
C SER A 205 29.21 7.58 11.82
N ASP A 206 29.60 7.18 10.60
CA ASP A 206 30.68 6.21 10.46
C ASP A 206 32.00 6.98 10.34
N GLY A 207 32.74 7.03 11.45
CA GLY A 207 34.10 7.54 11.44
C GLY A 207 35.01 6.61 10.65
N ASP A 208 35.69 7.14 9.62
CA ASP A 208 37.13 6.96 9.35
C ASP A 208 37.63 7.83 8.16
N ASP A 209 37.01 8.99 7.90
CA ASP A 209 37.56 9.95 6.93
C ASP A 209 37.39 11.37 7.48
N GLY A 210 38.29 11.75 8.39
CA GLY A 210 38.87 13.10 8.59
C GLY A 210 38.01 14.36 8.80
N ASP A 211 36.72 14.36 8.51
CA ASP A 211 35.83 15.52 8.65
C ASP A 211 34.53 15.05 9.30
N GLY A 212 34.46 15.23 10.62
CA GLY A 212 33.36 14.82 11.49
C GLY A 212 32.07 15.60 11.24
N LYS A 213 31.54 15.54 10.02
CA LYS A 213 30.21 16.03 9.69
C LYS A 213 29.20 14.97 10.08
N THR A 214 28.64 15.13 11.28
CA THR A 214 27.37 14.50 11.63
C THR A 214 26.35 14.95 10.58
N THR A 215 26.06 14.10 9.59
CA THR A 215 24.99 14.40 8.65
C THR A 215 23.68 14.35 9.41
N THR A 216 22.91 15.44 9.36
CA THR A 216 21.55 15.47 9.91
C THR A 216 20.72 14.36 9.30
N PRO A 217 19.78 13.75 10.06
CA PRO A 217 18.86 12.79 9.49
C PRO A 217 18.10 13.39 8.29
N VAL A 218 17.83 12.56 7.28
CA VAL A 218 17.15 12.94 6.05
C VAL A 218 15.92 12.05 5.86
N VAL A 219 14.82 12.65 5.43
CA VAL A 219 13.60 11.97 4.99
C VAL A 219 13.45 12.21 3.48
N GLN A 220 13.58 11.15 2.70
CA GLN A 220 13.48 11.15 1.25
C GLN A 220 12.07 10.77 0.83
N TRP A 221 11.44 11.61 0.03
CA TRP A 221 10.09 11.45 -0.50
C TRP A 221 10.14 11.15 -1.98
N GLN A 222 9.65 9.99 -2.38
CA GLN A 222 9.49 9.61 -3.78
C GLN A 222 7.99 9.45 -4.05
N VAL A 223 7.31 10.58 -4.23
CA VAL A 223 5.83 10.65 -4.27
C VAL A 223 5.30 11.56 -5.40
N GLY A 224 6.17 11.97 -6.32
CA GLY A 224 5.82 12.85 -7.45
C GLY A 224 5.32 14.22 -6.99
N ASP A 225 4.22 14.68 -7.58
CA ASP A 225 3.59 15.96 -7.23
C ASP A 225 2.72 15.90 -5.96
N TRP A 226 2.44 14.70 -5.45
CA TRP A 226 1.64 14.56 -4.25
C TRP A 226 2.33 15.15 -3.02
N ARG A 227 1.56 15.80 -2.14
CA ARG A 227 2.05 16.33 -0.87
C ARG A 227 1.19 15.87 0.32
N PRO A 228 1.82 15.43 1.42
CA PRO A 228 1.12 15.00 2.63
C PRO A 228 0.31 16.15 3.24
N SER A 229 -0.69 15.82 4.04
CA SER A 229 -1.38 16.83 4.87
C SER A 229 -0.43 17.46 5.88
N THR A 230 -0.68 18.70 6.30
CA THR A 230 0.13 19.44 7.29
C THR A 230 0.50 18.59 8.51
N GLY A 231 -0.47 17.90 9.13
CA GLY A 231 -0.19 17.08 10.31
C GLY A 231 0.70 15.86 10.05
N VAL A 232 0.70 15.29 8.84
CA VAL A 232 1.67 14.23 8.47
C VAL A 232 3.03 14.84 8.20
N MET A 233 3.08 15.98 7.52
CA MET A 233 4.32 16.69 7.23
C MET A 233 5.06 17.06 8.53
N GLU A 234 4.36 17.62 9.52
CA GLU A 234 4.91 17.96 10.84
C GLU A 234 5.58 16.76 11.54
N LEU A 235 4.98 15.56 11.42
CA LEU A 235 5.54 14.33 12.00
C LEU A 235 6.88 13.95 11.36
N PHE A 236 7.02 14.12 10.03
CA PHE A 236 8.27 13.82 9.34
C PHE A 236 9.31 14.94 9.45
N GLU A 237 8.89 16.20 9.51
CA GLU A 237 9.79 17.34 9.78
C GLU A 237 10.47 17.22 11.14
N ALA A 238 9.80 16.63 12.12
CA ALA A 238 10.41 16.32 13.43
C ALA A 238 11.52 15.26 13.35
N LEU A 239 11.58 14.45 12.29
CA LEU A 239 12.56 13.37 12.13
C LEU A 239 13.86 13.84 11.45
N GLY A 240 13.80 14.83 10.55
CA GLY A 240 14.96 15.24 9.77
C GLY A 240 14.68 16.26 8.68
N THR A 241 15.69 16.53 7.85
CA THR A 241 15.55 17.39 6.67
C THR A 241 14.81 16.64 5.57
N GLN A 242 13.91 17.34 4.88
CA GLN A 242 13.05 16.75 3.85
C GLN A 242 13.70 16.89 2.48
N GLU A 243 13.84 15.78 1.76
CA GLU A 243 14.37 15.69 0.41
C GLU A 243 13.30 15.11 -0.51
N TRP A 244 13.04 15.75 -1.65
CA TRP A 244 12.04 15.30 -2.63
C TRP A 244 12.78 14.74 -3.84
N LEU A 245 12.52 13.47 -4.14
CA LEU A 245 13.13 12.74 -5.24
C LEU A 245 12.13 12.55 -6.37
N ASP A 246 12.65 12.53 -7.59
CA ASP A 246 11.88 12.15 -8.77
C ASP A 246 11.55 10.64 -8.73
N PHE A 247 10.53 10.24 -9.49
CA PHE A 247 10.21 8.82 -9.61
C PHE A 247 11.32 8.05 -10.33
N GLU A 248 11.71 6.93 -9.73
CA GLU A 248 12.47 5.88 -10.40
C GLU A 248 11.48 4.91 -11.06
N PHE A 249 11.49 4.89 -12.40
CA PHE A 249 10.71 3.95 -13.20
C PHE A 249 11.53 2.71 -13.52
N THR A 250 10.88 1.55 -13.49
CA THR A 250 11.43 0.26 -13.92
C THR A 250 10.50 -0.35 -14.96
N GLU A 251 11.08 -1.08 -15.93
CA GLU A 251 10.29 -1.89 -16.86
C GLU A 251 9.43 -2.90 -16.06
N GLY A 252 8.14 -2.98 -16.39
CA GLY A 252 7.20 -3.92 -15.78
C GLY A 252 7.72 -5.36 -15.87
N ARG A 253 7.62 -6.06 -14.74
CA ARG A 253 8.08 -7.45 -14.59
C ARG A 253 7.04 -8.45 -15.04
#